data_AF-A0A5E3WXS4-F1
#
_entry.id   AF-A0A5E3WXS4-F1
#
_cell.length_a   1.000
_cell.length_b   1.000
_cell.length_c   1.000
_cell.angle_alpha   90.00
_cell.angle_beta   90.00
_cell.angle_gamma   90.00
#
_symmetry.space_group_name_H-M   'P 1'
#
loop_
_entity.id
_entity.type
_entity.pdbx_description
1 polymer ?
#
loop_
_entity_poly.entity_id
_entity_poly.type
_entity_poly.pdbx_seq_one_letter_code
_entity_poly.pdbx_strand_id
1 'polypeptide(L)'
;MSTKEQANSGDDAWIRVKSGSFTFLVKKKVLLRSGTLKDMLGGDFQEMNERTVDLSASARPIVAEKVIEYLAYKTTYENAGPKDEIPDFYERVMPELALELLTTADYLAT
;
A
#
# COMPACT_ATOMS: atom_id res chain seq x y z
N MET A 1 -13.30 34.90 -13.59
CA MET A 1 -12.39 33.73 -13.67
C MET A 1 -11.95 33.43 -12.25
N SER A 2 -12.60 32.47 -11.58
CA SER A 2 -12.28 32.09 -10.20
C SER A 2 -11.79 30.66 -10.23
N THR A 3 -10.51 30.47 -9.97
CA THR A 3 -9.82 29.20 -9.93
C THR A 3 -10.47 28.35 -8.83
N LYS A 4 -11.09 27.23 -9.20
CA LYS A 4 -11.55 26.24 -8.23
C LYS A 4 -10.29 25.65 -7.57
N GLU A 5 -9.99 26.06 -6.35
CA GLU A 5 -9.28 25.21 -5.40
C GLU A 5 -10.15 23.98 -5.19
N GLN A 6 -9.90 22.93 -5.99
CA GLN A 6 -10.39 21.60 -5.67
C GLN A 6 -9.67 21.16 -4.42
N ALA A 7 -10.42 20.99 -3.33
CA ALA A 7 -9.97 20.39 -2.09
C ALA A 7 -9.14 19.15 -2.40
N ASN A 8 -7.86 19.18 -2.02
CA ASN A 8 -6.97 18.05 -2.12
C ASN A 8 -7.56 16.92 -1.27
N SER A 9 -8.18 15.93 -1.92
CA SER A 9 -8.74 14.76 -1.26
C SER A 9 -7.64 14.11 -0.43
N GLY A 10 -7.90 13.85 0.86
CA GLY A 10 -6.90 13.34 1.81
C GLY A 10 -6.20 12.03 1.38
N ASP A 11 -6.66 11.40 0.30
CA ASP A 11 -6.17 10.18 -0.29
C ASP A 11 -4.89 10.33 -1.12
N ASP A 12 -4.50 11.54 -1.55
CA ASP A 12 -3.18 11.76 -2.20
C ASP A 12 -2.05 12.09 -1.21
N ALA A 13 -2.34 12.06 0.10
CA ALA A 13 -1.34 12.29 1.14
C ALA A 13 -0.24 11.21 1.14
N TRP A 14 1.00 11.60 1.43
CA TRP A 14 2.10 10.66 1.63
C TRP A 14 2.10 10.12 3.07
N ILE A 15 2.24 8.81 3.19
CA ILE A 15 2.30 8.06 4.45
C ILE A 15 3.65 7.34 4.51
N ARG A 16 4.28 7.33 5.69
CA ARG A 16 5.49 6.55 5.95
C ARG A 16 5.11 5.14 6.36
N VAL A 17 5.63 4.13 5.66
CA VAL A 17 5.50 2.73 6.05
C VAL A 17 6.85 2.24 6.55
N LYS A 18 6.95 1.88 7.82
CA LYS A 18 8.18 1.37 8.44
C LYS A 18 8.18 -0.16 8.40
N SER A 19 9.34 -0.74 8.14
CA SER A 19 9.60 -2.17 8.31
C SER A 19 11.07 -2.34 8.67
N GLY A 20 11.34 -2.74 9.91
CA GLY A 20 12.70 -2.83 10.45
C GLY A 20 13.44 -1.48 10.35
N SER A 21 14.61 -1.50 9.71
CA SER A 21 15.42 -0.30 9.48
C SER A 21 15.03 0.51 8.23
N PHE A 22 13.98 0.09 7.51
CA PHE A 22 13.56 0.71 6.26
C PHE A 22 12.28 1.53 6.46
N THR A 23 12.17 2.60 5.69
CA THR A 23 10.96 3.43 5.63
C THR A 23 10.64 3.71 4.17
N PHE A 24 9.43 3.36 3.77
CA PHE A 24 8.88 3.59 2.45
C PHE A 24 7.93 4.78 2.50
N LEU A 25 7.97 5.64 1.47
CA LEU A 25 7.01 6.73 1.33
C LEU A 25 5.97 6.34 0.28
N VAL A 26 4.72 6.17 0.71
CA VAL A 26 3.66 5.61 -0.14
C VAL A 26 2.45 6.54 -0.12
N LYS A 27 1.77 6.71 -1.26
CA LYS A 27 0.53 7.48 -1.32
C LYS A 27 -0.58 6.76 -0.55
N LYS A 28 -1.36 7.49 0.24
CA LYS A 28 -2.47 6.96 1.06
C LYS A 28 -3.41 6.12 0.20
N LYS A 29 -3.81 6.58 -0.99
CA LYS A 29 -4.68 5.85 -1.93
C LYS A 29 -4.21 4.43 -2.26
N VAL A 30 -2.89 4.21 -2.29
CA VAL A 30 -2.30 2.89 -2.53
C VAL A 30 -2.48 1.99 -1.31
N LEU A 31 -2.20 2.52 -0.11
CA LEU A 31 -2.37 1.79 1.15
C LEU A 31 -3.83 1.43 1.43
N LEU A 32 -4.79 2.24 0.98
CA LEU A 32 -6.22 1.98 1.11
C LEU A 32 -6.71 0.74 0.33
N ARG A 33 -5.87 0.08 -0.47
CA ARG A 33 -6.17 -1.20 -1.14
C ARG A 33 -6.01 -2.42 -0.23
N SER A 34 -5.41 -2.24 0.95
CA SER A 34 -5.38 -3.19 2.06
C SER A 34 -6.52 -2.87 3.04
N GLY A 35 -7.31 -3.87 3.41
CA GLY A 35 -8.36 -3.70 4.42
C GLY A 35 -7.78 -3.28 5.77
N THR A 36 -6.76 -4.00 6.23
CA THR A 36 -6.10 -3.74 7.51
C THR A 36 -5.47 -2.34 7.57
N LEU A 37 -4.74 -1.93 6.53
CA LEU A 37 -4.12 -0.60 6.49
C LEU A 37 -5.16 0.52 6.36
N LYS A 38 -6.27 0.26 5.66
CA LYS A 38 -7.39 1.21 5.59
C LYS A 38 -7.98 1.46 6.98
N ASP A 39 -8.17 0.41 7.77
CA ASP A 39 -8.72 0.52 9.12
C ASP A 39 -7.72 1.23 10.05
N MET A 40 -6.42 0.92 9.96
CA MET A 40 -5.36 1.62 10.69
C MET A 40 -5.29 3.13 10.36
N LEU A 41 -5.46 3.49 9.09
CA LEU A 41 -5.41 4.88 8.61
C LEU A 41 -6.76 5.64 8.72
N GLY A 42 -7.83 4.92 9.04
CA GLY A 42 -9.20 5.44 9.15
C GLY A 42 -9.69 5.66 10.58
N GLY A 43 -8.98 5.14 11.58
CA GLY A 43 -9.30 5.32 13.00
C GLY A 43 -8.70 6.59 13.62
N ASP A 44 -9.23 6.99 14.78
CA ASP A 44 -8.76 8.13 15.61
C ASP A 44 -7.40 7.86 16.32
N PHE A 45 -6.60 6.91 15.84
CA PHE A 45 -5.32 6.54 16.45
C PHE A 45 -4.23 7.60 16.24
N GLN A 46 -3.27 7.71 17.17
CA GLN A 46 -2.13 8.65 17.09
C GLN A 46 -1.34 8.53 15.77
N GLU A 47 -1.30 7.35 15.17
CA GLU A 47 -0.66 7.07 13.88
C GLU A 47 -1.27 7.87 12.71
N MET A 48 -2.56 8.24 12.79
CA MET A 48 -3.22 9.11 11.81
C MET A 48 -2.57 10.52 11.81
N ASN A 49 -2.28 11.06 12.99
CA ASN A 49 -1.65 12.36 13.14
C ASN A 49 -0.18 12.33 12.67
N GLU A 50 0.52 11.21 12.89
CA GLU A 50 1.91 11.05 12.50
C GLU A 50 2.12 10.59 11.05
N ARG A 51 1.02 10.22 10.35
CA ARG A 51 1.01 9.69 8.98
C ARG A 51 2.03 8.56 8.80
N THR A 52 2.06 7.65 9.77
CA THR A 52 3.04 6.57 9.83
C THR A 52 2.35 5.26 10.16
N VAL A 53 2.72 4.19 9.45
CA VAL A 53 2.32 2.81 9.72
C VAL A 53 3.59 2.01 10.00
N ASP A 54 3.57 1.15 11.01
CA ASP A 54 4.68 0.25 11.32
C ASP A 54 4.31 -1.22 11.03
N LEU A 55 5.00 -1.82 10.06
CA LEU A 55 4.87 -3.22 9.66
C LEU A 55 6.03 -4.08 10.17
N SER A 56 6.91 -3.56 11.02
CA SER A 56 8.12 -4.26 11.47
C SER A 56 7.84 -5.59 12.19
N ALA A 57 6.65 -5.73 12.80
CA ALA A 57 6.22 -6.97 13.44
C ALA A 57 5.65 -8.00 12.46
N SER A 58 5.10 -7.54 11.32
CA SER A 58 4.35 -8.38 10.39
C SER A 58 5.13 -8.77 9.14
N ALA A 59 6.10 -7.94 8.72
CA ALA A 59 6.86 -8.16 7.50
C ALA A 59 8.28 -7.63 7.61
N ARG A 60 9.24 -8.39 7.06
CA ARG A 60 10.61 -7.91 6.81
C ARG A 60 10.63 -6.91 5.65
N PRO A 61 11.67 -6.07 5.52
CA PRO A 61 11.69 -4.97 4.54
C PRO A 61 11.42 -5.40 3.10
N ILE A 62 12.02 -6.51 2.65
CA ILE A 62 11.85 -7.02 1.28
C ILE A 62 10.42 -7.51 1.00
N VAL A 63 9.73 -8.02 2.02
CA VAL A 63 8.33 -8.45 1.90
C VAL A 63 7.40 -7.24 1.96
N ALA A 64 7.67 -6.29 2.85
CA ALA A 64 6.94 -5.03 2.89
C ALA A 64 7.02 -4.27 1.55
N GLU A 65 8.20 -4.24 0.92
CA GLU A 65 8.40 -3.69 -0.41
C GLU A 65 7.49 -4.38 -1.45
N LYS A 66 7.47 -5.72 -1.48
CA LYS A 66 6.64 -6.47 -2.44
C LYS A 66 5.15 -6.29 -2.22
N VAL A 67 4.70 -6.19 -0.96
CA VAL A 67 3.30 -5.84 -0.65
C VAL A 67 2.98 -4.44 -1.16
N ILE A 68 3.83 -3.45 -0.91
CA ILE A 68 3.64 -2.07 -1.38
C ILE A 68 3.61 -2.04 -2.92
N GLU A 69 4.49 -2.79 -3.58
CA GLU A 69 4.51 -2.94 -5.03
C GLU A 69 3.19 -3.53 -5.54
N TYR A 70 2.67 -4.57 -4.89
CA TYR A 70 1.38 -5.18 -5.24
C TYR A 70 0.22 -4.20 -5.05
N LEU A 71 0.19 -3.44 -3.95
CA LEU A 71 -0.84 -2.44 -3.72
C LEU A 71 -0.80 -1.34 -4.79
N ALA A 72 0.40 -0.92 -5.22
CA ALA A 72 0.57 0.05 -6.29
C ALA A 72 0.11 -0.51 -7.65
N TYR A 73 0.45 -1.77 -7.94
CA TYR A 73 -0.03 -2.51 -9.10
C TYR A 73 -1.57 -2.59 -9.11
N LYS A 74 -2.18 -3.04 -8.01
CA LYS A 74 -3.64 -3.09 -7.83
C LYS A 74 -4.29 -1.72 -8.04
N THR A 75 -3.71 -0.65 -7.46
CA THR A 75 -4.20 0.73 -7.65
C THR A 75 -4.10 1.19 -9.11
N THR A 76 -3.07 0.77 -9.84
CA THR A 76 -2.84 1.16 -11.23
C THR A 76 -3.83 0.48 -12.18
N TYR A 77 -4.12 -0.81 -11.93
CA TYR A 77 -4.90 -1.65 -12.85
C TYR A 77 -6.32 -1.95 -12.38
N GLU A 78 -6.78 -1.43 -11.23
CA GLU A 78 -8.14 -1.68 -10.71
C GLU A 78 -9.27 -1.26 -11.67
N ASN A 79 -9.02 -0.28 -12.53
CA ASN A 79 -9.97 0.24 -13.51
C ASN A 79 -9.61 -0.15 -14.95
N ALA A 80 -8.68 -1.11 -15.13
CA ALA A 80 -8.27 -1.58 -16.44
C ALA A 80 -9.45 -2.26 -17.16
N GLY A 81 -9.67 -1.88 -18.42
CA GLY A 81 -10.70 -2.44 -19.27
C GLY A 81 -10.26 -3.74 -19.97
N PRO A 82 -11.17 -4.42 -20.69
CA PRO A 82 -10.88 -5.69 -21.37
C PRO A 82 -9.82 -5.63 -22.48
N LYS A 83 -9.38 -4.43 -22.87
CA LYS A 83 -8.38 -4.19 -23.92
C LYS A 83 -7.03 -3.74 -23.36
N ASP A 84 -6.96 -3.47 -22.05
CA ASP A 84 -5.73 -3.03 -21.42
C ASP A 84 -4.87 -4.24 -21.10
N GLU A 85 -3.58 -4.15 -21.45
CA GLU A 85 -2.60 -5.18 -21.13
C GLU A 85 -2.17 -5.03 -19.67
N ILE A 86 -2.47 -6.04 -18.86
CA ILE A 86 -2.14 -6.08 -17.45
C ILE A 86 -0.94 -7.03 -17.28
N PRO A 87 0.23 -6.56 -16.84
CA PRO A 87 1.39 -7.42 -16.63
C PRO A 87 1.17 -8.41 -15.49
N ASP A 88 1.67 -9.62 -15.64
CA ASP A 88 1.61 -10.64 -14.59
C ASP A 88 2.49 -10.27 -13.39
N PHE A 89 1.86 -10.05 -12.23
CA PHE A 89 2.60 -9.64 -11.02
C PHE A 89 3.53 -10.74 -10.47
N TYR A 90 3.17 -12.02 -10.64
CA TYR A 90 3.94 -13.14 -10.08
C TYR A 90 5.35 -13.24 -10.68
N GLU A 91 5.58 -12.74 -11.89
CA GLU A 91 6.91 -12.70 -12.50
C GLU A 91 7.91 -11.82 -11.72
N ARG A 92 7.40 -10.93 -10.86
CA ARG A 92 8.19 -10.03 -10.01
C ARG A 92 8.40 -10.56 -8.60
N VAL A 93 7.82 -11.73 -8.28
CA VAL A 93 7.89 -12.35 -6.97
C VAL A 93 8.94 -13.45 -7.00
N MET A 94 9.99 -13.29 -6.20
CA MET A 94 11.00 -14.33 -6.03
C MET A 94 10.38 -15.56 -5.34
N PRO A 95 10.63 -16.78 -5.81
CA PRO A 95 10.09 -18.00 -5.20
C PRO A 95 10.37 -18.11 -3.69
N GLU A 96 11.53 -17.63 -3.25
CA GLU A 96 11.98 -17.64 -1.85
C GLU A 96 11.14 -16.74 -0.94
N LEU A 97 10.41 -15.76 -1.51
CA LEU A 97 9.55 -14.84 -0.78
C LEU A 97 8.08 -15.28 -0.77
N ALA A 98 7.69 -16.26 -1.59
CA ALA A 98 6.29 -16.56 -1.85
C ALA A 98 5.48 -16.90 -0.59
N LEU A 99 6.03 -17.71 0.32
CA LEU A 99 5.34 -18.10 1.54
C LEU A 99 5.19 -16.94 2.52
N GLU A 100 6.25 -16.14 2.73
CA GLU A 100 6.20 -14.98 3.64
C GLU A 100 5.31 -13.86 3.07
N LEU A 101 5.34 -13.68 1.76
CA LEU A 101 4.46 -12.74 1.08
C LEU A 101 2.99 -13.17 1.20
N LEU A 102 2.70 -14.46 1.06
CA LEU A 102 1.34 -15.00 1.23
C LEU A 102 0.80 -14.77 2.64
N THR A 103 1.58 -15.07 3.68
CA THR A 103 1.15 -14.86 5.07
C THR A 103 0.96 -13.38 5.39
N THR A 104 1.82 -12.51 4.85
CA THR A 104 1.70 -11.07 5.03
C THR A 104 0.48 -10.50 4.29
N ALA A 105 0.22 -10.98 3.08
CA ALA A 105 -0.94 -10.57 2.27
C ALA A 105 -2.27 -10.95 2.95
N ASP A 106 -2.34 -12.15 3.55
CA ASP A 106 -3.49 -12.59 4.35
C ASP A 106 -3.71 -11.69 5.56
N TYR A 107 -2.65 -11.40 6.35
CA TYR A 107 -2.73 -10.48 7.48
C TYR A 107 -3.18 -9.07 7.10
N LEU A 108 -2.70 -8.55 5.97
CA LEU A 108 -3.04 -7.21 5.49
C LEU A 108 -4.34 -7.16 4.68
N ALA A 109 -5.02 -8.30 4.48
CA ALA A 109 -6.24 -8.41 3.70
C ALA A 109 -6.14 -7.70 2.33
N THR A 110 -5.14 -8.10 1.53
CA THR A 110 -4.78 -7.45 0.24
C THR A 110 -5.16 -8.24 -0.99
#